data_AF-A0A1T4LML7-F1
#
_entry.id   AF-A0A1T4LML7-F1
#
_cell.length_a   1.000
_cell.length_b   1.000
_cell.length_c   1.000
_cell.angle_alpha   90.00
_cell.angle_beta   90.00
_cell.angle_gamma   90.00
#
_symmetry.space_group_name_H-M   'P 1'
#
loop_
_entity.id
_entity.type
_entity.pdbx_description
1 polymer ?
#
loop_
_entity_poly.entity_id
_entity_poly.type
_entity_poly.pdbx_seq_one_letter_code
_entity_poly.pdbx_strand_id
1 'polypeptide(L)'
;MRSLHADITLSRRAFVAIPGTIALAGLVGCAGGSQKPTSGKNVQITLPNGAGTGYNWMCETDNSILELITQETVDKSDKDVDGGSLEDTFHFSTVKKGNVTVKFTLARAWQEDAVRKTCSYSFTVDENKNATLTGYEGPDDCKDRATIS
;
A
#
# COMPACT_ATOMS: atom_id res chain seq x y z
N MET A 1 0.28 -61.21 -4.87
CA MET A 1 1.74 -61.43 -5.02
C MET A 1 2.17 -61.03 -6.42
N ARG A 2 2.91 -59.91 -6.52
CA ARG A 2 3.77 -59.36 -7.60
C ARG A 2 4.21 -58.01 -7.00
N SER A 3 5.36 -57.87 -6.32
CA SER A 3 6.76 -57.83 -6.82
C SER A 3 6.85 -56.94 -8.07
N LEU A 4 7.64 -55.85 -8.17
CA LEU A 4 8.92 -55.49 -7.58
C LEU A 4 9.08 -53.96 -7.49
N HIS A 5 10.04 -53.55 -6.66
CA HIS A 5 10.68 -52.23 -6.57
C HIS A 5 11.24 -51.72 -7.91
N ALA A 6 11.33 -50.39 -8.05
CA ALA A 6 12.52 -49.75 -8.64
C ALA A 6 12.60 -48.27 -8.22
N ASP A 7 13.41 -48.02 -7.19
CA ASP A 7 14.11 -46.76 -6.96
C ASP A 7 15.16 -46.58 -8.07
N ILE A 8 15.19 -45.44 -8.77
CA ILE A 8 16.36 -45.04 -9.58
C ILE A 8 16.65 -43.55 -9.35
N THR A 9 17.61 -43.36 -8.45
CA THR A 9 18.53 -42.24 -8.35
C THR A 9 19.27 -41.99 -9.68
N LEU A 10 19.56 -40.73 -10.02
CA LEU A 10 20.81 -40.18 -10.60
C LEU A 10 20.48 -38.89 -11.38
N SER A 11 20.80 -37.70 -10.85
CA SER A 11 22.12 -37.07 -10.93
C SER A 11 22.74 -37.14 -12.33
N ARG A 12 22.75 -36.00 -13.04
CA ARG A 12 23.88 -35.54 -13.87
C ARG A 12 23.66 -34.10 -14.32
N ARG A 13 24.58 -33.25 -13.85
CA ARG A 13 24.81 -31.89 -14.34
C ARG A 13 25.11 -31.95 -15.84
N ALA A 14 24.35 -31.22 -16.66
CA ALA A 14 24.76 -30.88 -18.01
C ALA A 14 25.13 -29.39 -18.03
N PHE A 15 26.42 -29.12 -17.91
CA PHE A 15 27.00 -27.85 -18.33
C PHE A 15 26.95 -27.82 -19.86
N VAL A 16 26.11 -26.98 -20.44
CA VAL A 16 26.21 -26.61 -21.86
C VAL A 16 26.76 -25.19 -21.90
N ALA A 17 28.03 -25.07 -22.28
CA ALA A 17 28.64 -23.81 -22.63
C ALA A 17 28.09 -23.37 -24.00
N ILE A 18 27.43 -22.22 -24.04
CA ILE A 18 27.01 -21.57 -25.29
C ILE A 18 27.92 -20.36 -25.48
N PRO A 19 28.80 -20.33 -26.51
CA PRO A 19 29.55 -19.13 -26.84
C PRO A 19 28.69 -18.21 -27.72
N GLY A 20 28.62 -16.94 -27.32
CA GLY A 20 28.44 -15.82 -28.24
C GLY A 20 27.03 -15.58 -28.77
N THR A 21 26.39 -14.54 -28.24
CA THR A 21 25.85 -13.43 -29.05
C THR A 21 25.47 -12.29 -28.11
N ILE A 22 26.03 -11.12 -28.36
CA ILE A 22 25.68 -9.85 -27.72
C ILE A 22 24.28 -9.47 -28.22
N ALA A 23 23.31 -9.41 -27.31
CA ALA A 23 22.09 -8.66 -27.50
C ALA A 23 22.08 -7.51 -26.47
N LEU A 24 22.36 -6.29 -26.94
CA LEU A 24 21.99 -5.08 -26.21
C LEU A 24 20.45 -5.03 -26.17
N ALA A 25 19.86 -5.62 -25.13
CA ALA A 25 18.48 -5.36 -24.76
C ALA A 25 18.52 -4.33 -23.63
N GLY A 26 18.09 -3.10 -23.93
CA GLY A 26 18.02 -2.03 -22.97
C GLY A 26 17.23 -2.47 -21.74
N LEU A 27 17.89 -2.48 -20.58
CA LEU A 27 17.18 -2.45 -19.33
C LEU A 27 16.49 -1.08 -19.27
N VAL A 28 15.23 -1.07 -19.67
CA VAL A 28 14.24 -0.13 -19.11
C VAL A 28 14.26 -0.40 -17.61
N GLY A 29 15.13 0.31 -16.90
CA GLY A 29 15.04 0.39 -15.45
C GLY A 29 13.76 1.14 -15.15
N CYS A 30 12.69 0.42 -14.81
CA CYS A 30 11.60 1.00 -14.06
C CYS A 30 12.24 1.56 -12.77
N ALA A 31 12.36 2.88 -12.68
CA ALA A 31 12.73 3.56 -11.46
C ALA A 31 11.60 3.33 -10.45
N GLY A 32 11.62 2.18 -9.78
CA GLY A 32 10.88 1.98 -8.56
C GLY A 32 11.51 2.91 -7.53
N GLY A 33 10.80 4.00 -7.20
CA GLY A 33 11.22 4.90 -6.13
C GLY A 33 11.38 4.09 -4.85
N SER A 34 12.62 3.91 -4.39
CA SER A 34 12.89 3.36 -3.06
C SER A 34 12.47 4.41 -2.04
N GLN A 35 11.24 4.34 -1.53
CA GLN A 35 10.90 5.08 -0.32
C GLN A 35 11.77 4.51 0.81
N LYS A 36 12.63 5.36 1.37
CA LYS A 36 13.42 5.03 2.55
C LYS A 36 12.45 4.56 3.66
N PRO A 37 12.75 3.47 4.38
CA PRO A 37 11.93 3.09 5.53
C PRO A 37 12.00 4.23 6.54
N THR A 38 10.88 4.92 6.70
CA THR A 38 10.71 6.00 7.66
C THR A 38 9.91 5.45 8.83
N SER A 39 10.39 5.68 10.04
CA SER A 39 9.74 5.25 11.28
C SER A 39 9.43 6.44 12.16
N GLY A 40 8.28 6.45 12.83
CA GLY A 40 7.81 7.59 13.58
C GLY A 40 6.50 7.30 14.32
N LYS A 41 6.05 8.24 15.15
CA LYS A 41 4.87 8.06 16.03
C LYS A 41 3.58 8.58 15.41
N ASN A 42 3.71 9.36 14.34
CA ASN A 42 2.59 9.91 13.61
C ASN A 42 2.57 9.30 12.21
N VAL A 43 1.39 8.87 11.79
CA VAL A 43 1.15 8.36 10.44
C VAL A 43 0.16 9.30 9.79
N GLN A 44 0.48 9.77 8.59
CA GLN A 44 -0.42 10.56 7.75
C GLN A 44 -0.69 9.80 6.46
N ILE A 45 -1.95 9.69 6.06
CA ILE A 45 -2.35 9.09 4.80
C ILE A 45 -3.23 10.09 4.06
N THR A 46 -2.81 10.49 2.85
CA THR A 46 -3.52 11.49 2.04
C THR A 46 -4.06 10.85 0.77
N LEU A 47 -5.39 10.75 0.65
CA LEU A 47 -6.05 10.09 -0.47
C LEU A 47 -6.78 11.09 -1.37
N PRO A 48 -6.75 10.91 -2.71
CA PRO A 48 -7.47 11.79 -3.63
C PRO A 48 -8.98 11.65 -3.44
N ASN A 49 -9.69 12.78 -3.42
CA ASN A 49 -11.14 12.85 -3.38
C ASN A 49 -11.67 13.80 -4.47
N GLY A 50 -12.76 13.44 -5.15
CA GLY A 50 -13.33 14.24 -6.22
C GLY A 50 -14.42 15.18 -5.71
N ALA A 51 -14.23 16.49 -5.85
CA ALA A 51 -15.24 17.49 -5.50
C ALA A 51 -16.58 17.22 -6.18
N GLY A 52 -17.69 17.40 -5.45
CA GLY A 52 -19.05 17.29 -5.99
C GLY A 52 -19.49 15.89 -6.42
N THR A 53 -18.64 14.86 -6.25
CA THR A 53 -18.98 13.48 -6.65
C THR A 53 -19.82 12.76 -5.60
N GLY A 54 -19.87 13.26 -4.36
CA GLY A 54 -20.60 12.63 -3.26
C GLY A 54 -19.95 11.37 -2.68
N TYR A 55 -18.77 10.97 -3.18
CA TYR A 55 -17.99 9.90 -2.57
C TYR A 55 -17.22 10.44 -1.36
N ASN A 56 -17.03 9.59 -0.35
CA ASN A 56 -16.18 9.89 0.79
C ASN A 56 -15.35 8.66 1.17
N TRP A 57 -14.15 8.90 1.68
CA TRP A 57 -13.30 7.83 2.20
C TRP A 57 -13.74 7.45 3.61
N MET A 58 -14.08 6.18 3.80
CA MET A 58 -14.31 5.56 5.10
C MET A 58 -13.03 4.86 5.56
N CYS A 59 -12.67 5.01 6.83
CA CYS A 59 -11.46 4.43 7.42
C CYS A 59 -11.81 3.36 8.46
N GLU A 60 -11.20 2.18 8.34
CA GLU A 60 -11.27 1.07 9.29
C GLU A 60 -9.86 0.72 9.78
N THR A 61 -9.63 0.70 11.09
CA THR A 61 -8.34 0.36 11.71
C THR A 61 -8.53 -0.17 13.13
N ASP A 62 -7.51 -0.83 13.69
CA ASP A 62 -7.44 -1.13 15.11
C ASP A 62 -6.93 0.09 15.90
N ASN A 63 -7.87 0.86 16.46
CA ASN A 63 -7.58 2.05 17.27
C ASN A 63 -6.79 1.75 18.56
N SER A 64 -6.64 0.49 18.97
CA SER A 64 -5.80 0.14 20.12
C SER A 64 -4.30 0.13 19.79
N ILE A 65 -3.94 0.05 18.51
CA ILE A 65 -2.56 0.07 18.00
C ILE A 65 -2.26 1.41 17.31
N LEU A 66 -3.17 1.86 16.45
CA LEU A 66 -3.04 3.08 15.66
C LEU A 66 -4.38 3.83 15.68
N GLU A 67 -4.43 4.93 16.44
CA GLU A 67 -5.63 5.71 16.67
C GLU A 67 -5.77 6.82 15.63
N LEU A 68 -6.93 6.91 14.97
CA LEU A 68 -7.27 8.04 14.11
C LEU A 68 -7.54 9.29 14.98
N ILE A 69 -6.68 10.30 14.86
CA ILE A 69 -6.77 11.55 15.61
C ILE A 69 -7.69 12.55 14.92
N THR A 70 -7.54 12.72 13.60
CA THR A 70 -8.36 13.63 12.81
C THR A 70 -8.38 13.22 11.34
N GLN A 71 -9.43 13.67 10.65
CA GLN A 71 -9.59 13.60 9.21
C GLN A 71 -9.89 15.01 8.70
N GLU A 72 -9.16 15.45 7.68
CA GLU A 72 -9.32 16.77 7.09
C GLU A 72 -9.44 16.64 5.57
N THR A 73 -10.36 17.39 4.97
CA THR A 73 -10.48 17.51 3.51
C THR A 73 -9.87 18.83 3.07
N VAL A 74 -8.90 18.79 2.18
CA VAL A 74 -8.16 19.96 1.68
C VAL A 74 -8.41 20.12 0.19
N ASP A 75 -8.74 21.34 -0.24
CA ASP A 75 -8.75 21.70 -1.66
C ASP A 75 -7.32 21.97 -2.13
N LYS A 76 -6.88 21.25 -3.16
CA LYS A 76 -5.56 21.39 -3.78
C LYS A 76 -5.57 22.27 -5.03
N SER A 77 -6.70 22.90 -5.34
CA SER A 77 -6.84 23.74 -6.53
C SER A 77 -6.18 25.10 -6.28
N ASP A 78 -5.19 25.45 -7.10
CA ASP A 78 -4.51 26.75 -7.05
C ASP A 78 -5.42 27.95 -7.34
N LYS A 79 -6.65 27.68 -7.82
CA LYS A 79 -7.71 28.66 -8.09
C LYS A 79 -9.04 28.04 -7.65
N ASP A 80 -9.95 28.89 -7.21
CA ASP A 80 -11.34 28.55 -6.89
C ASP A 80 -12.08 28.18 -8.19
N VAL A 81 -11.86 26.95 -8.67
CA VAL A 81 -12.45 26.40 -9.89
C VAL A 81 -13.46 25.32 -9.52
N ASP A 82 -14.66 25.40 -10.10
CA ASP A 82 -15.69 24.38 -9.97
C ASP A 82 -15.13 23.01 -10.44
N GLY A 83 -15.18 22.02 -9.56
CA GLY A 83 -14.64 20.68 -9.83
C GLY A 83 -13.16 20.50 -9.48
N GLY A 84 -12.63 21.35 -8.60
CA GLY A 84 -11.29 21.24 -8.01
C GLY A 84 -10.93 19.85 -7.45
N SER A 85 -9.63 19.59 -7.33
CA SER A 85 -9.13 18.33 -6.74
C SER A 85 -9.11 18.44 -5.22
N LEU A 86 -9.87 17.60 -4.54
CA LEU A 86 -9.81 17.48 -3.08
C LEU A 86 -8.86 16.35 -2.70
N GLU A 87 -8.29 16.44 -1.51
CA GLU A 87 -7.60 15.32 -0.85
C GLU A 87 -8.11 15.17 0.58
N ASP A 88 -8.39 13.94 0.98
CA ASP A 88 -8.69 13.61 2.38
C ASP A 88 -7.40 13.15 3.07
N THR A 89 -7.02 13.86 4.12
CA THR A 89 -5.84 13.54 4.93
C THR A 89 -6.27 12.99 6.28
N PHE A 90 -5.79 11.79 6.58
CA PHE A 90 -6.04 11.06 7.82
C PHE A 90 -4.78 11.09 8.68
N HIS A 91 -4.91 11.58 9.90
CA HIS A 91 -3.81 11.68 10.86
C HIS A 91 -4.00 10.64 11.96
N PHE A 92 -2.99 9.81 12.17
CA PHE A 92 -3.00 8.77 13.19
C PHE A 92 -1.85 8.93 14.17
N SER A 93 -2.08 8.50 15.41
CA SER A 93 -1.05 8.35 16.43
C SER A 93 -0.87 6.89 16.82
N THR A 94 0.38 6.48 17.00
CA THR A 94 0.75 5.14 17.50
C THR A 94 0.47 5.02 19.00
N VAL A 95 -0.34 4.05 19.38
CA VAL A 95 -0.76 3.85 20.77
C VAL A 95 0.01 2.72 21.44
N LYS A 96 0.11 1.57 20.74
CA LYS A 96 0.60 0.30 21.29
C LYS A 96 1.39 -0.47 20.24
N LYS A 97 2.36 -1.27 20.68
CA LYS A 97 3.07 -2.21 19.80
C LYS A 97 2.14 -3.24 19.17
N GLY A 98 2.39 -3.59 17.92
CA GLY A 98 1.61 -4.58 17.19
C GLY A 98 1.66 -4.39 15.68
N ASN A 99 0.97 -5.25 14.95
CA ASN A 99 0.74 -5.10 13.52
C ASN A 99 -0.70 -4.66 13.30
N VAL A 100 -0.92 -3.70 12.42
CA VAL A 100 -2.24 -3.16 12.11
C VAL A 100 -2.36 -2.89 10.62
N THR A 101 -3.54 -3.13 10.08
CA THR A 101 -3.91 -2.73 8.72
C THR A 101 -4.95 -1.64 8.80
N VAL A 102 -4.68 -0.52 8.14
CA VAL A 102 -5.62 0.57 7.94
C VAL A 102 -6.25 0.39 6.57
N LYS A 103 -7.56 0.20 6.53
CA LYS A 103 -8.33 0.01 5.29
C LYS A 103 -9.18 1.23 5.02
N PHE A 104 -9.06 1.76 3.80
CA PHE A 104 -9.85 2.87 3.30
C PHE A 104 -10.80 2.37 2.22
N THR A 105 -12.07 2.77 2.29
CA THR A 105 -13.08 2.43 1.29
C THR A 105 -13.74 3.72 0.79
N LEU A 106 -13.62 3.99 -0.52
CA LEU A 106 -14.29 5.13 -1.16
C LEU A 106 -15.70 4.71 -1.57
N ALA A 107 -16.71 5.24 -0.88
CA ALA A 107 -18.10 4.88 -1.12
C ALA A 107 -19.05 6.07 -1.02
N ARG A 108 -20.29 5.89 -1.51
CA ARG A 108 -21.41 6.81 -1.27
C ARG A 108 -22.30 6.22 -0.19
N ALA A 109 -22.61 7.01 0.85
CA ALA A 109 -23.38 6.52 1.99
C ALA A 109 -24.82 6.08 1.65
N TRP A 110 -25.38 6.54 0.51
CA TRP A 110 -26.77 6.27 0.11
C TRP A 110 -26.93 5.19 -0.97
N GLN A 111 -25.87 4.44 -1.30
CA GLN A 111 -25.92 3.43 -2.35
C GLN A 111 -25.23 2.15 -1.88
N GLU A 112 -26.01 1.07 -1.75
CA GLU A 112 -25.62 -0.19 -1.09
C GLU A 112 -24.44 -0.91 -1.77
N ASP A 113 -24.23 -0.70 -3.07
CA ASP A 113 -23.12 -1.28 -3.85
C ASP A 113 -22.11 -0.22 -4.36
N ALA A 114 -21.94 0.91 -3.66
CA ALA A 114 -21.13 2.03 -4.15
C ALA A 114 -19.65 1.98 -3.76
N VAL A 115 -19.06 0.82 -3.50
CA VAL A 115 -17.60 0.75 -3.29
C VAL A 115 -16.91 1.03 -4.62
N ARG A 116 -16.24 2.18 -4.71
CA ARG A 116 -15.51 2.60 -5.90
C ARG A 116 -14.05 2.16 -5.86
N LYS A 117 -13.42 2.27 -4.68
CA LYS A 117 -12.00 1.97 -4.45
C LYS A 117 -11.79 1.49 -3.03
N THR A 118 -10.77 0.64 -2.87
CA THR A 118 -10.27 0.24 -1.55
C THR A 118 -8.75 0.37 -1.56
N CYS A 119 -8.20 0.95 -0.49
CA CYS A 119 -6.76 1.15 -0.29
C CYS A 119 -6.39 0.70 1.12
N SER A 120 -5.42 -0.20 1.24
CA SER A 120 -5.03 -0.80 2.51
C SER A 120 -3.54 -0.59 2.77
N TYR A 121 -3.20 -0.13 3.97
CA TYR A 121 -1.82 0.09 4.41
C TYR A 121 -1.55 -0.76 5.64
N SER A 122 -0.48 -1.55 5.61
CA SER A 122 -0.06 -2.37 6.73
C SER A 122 1.11 -1.72 7.45
N PHE A 123 1.00 -1.60 8.78
CA PHE A 123 2.01 -1.02 9.64
C PHE A 123 2.44 -1.99 10.73
N THR A 124 3.70 -1.90 11.11
CA THR A 124 4.24 -2.51 12.34
C THR A 124 4.63 -1.40 13.30
N VAL A 125 4.09 -1.43 14.51
CA VAL A 125 4.43 -0.52 15.62
C VAL A 125 5.35 -1.24 16.59
N ASP A 126 6.54 -0.69 16.81
CA ASP A 126 7.55 -1.25 17.71
C ASP A 126 7.27 -0.92 19.20
N GLU A 127 8.18 -1.37 20.09
CA GLU A 127 8.05 -1.11 21.53
C GLU A 127 8.21 0.37 21.92
N ASN A 128 8.89 1.16 21.08
CA ASN A 128 9.05 2.60 21.23
C ASN A 128 7.87 3.39 20.64
N LYS A 129 6.86 2.67 20.13
CA LYS A 129 5.70 3.19 19.40
C LYS A 129 6.06 3.82 18.06
N ASN A 130 7.15 3.41 17.41
CA ASN A 130 7.41 3.85 16.04
C ASN A 130 6.68 2.91 15.08
N ALA A 131 5.82 3.47 14.25
CA ALA A 131 5.22 2.80 13.10
C ALA A 131 6.23 2.70 11.96
N THR A 132 6.20 1.59 11.23
CA THR A 132 6.88 1.40 9.94
C THR A 132 5.86 0.86 8.95
N LEU A 133 5.80 1.43 7.74
CA LEU A 133 4.98 0.90 6.65
C LEU A 133 5.61 -0.41 6.16
N THR A 134 4.85 -1.51 6.20
CA THR A 134 5.32 -2.86 5.82
C THR A 134 4.62 -3.40 4.59
N GLY A 135 3.48 -2.84 4.19
CA GLY A 135 2.75 -3.29 3.01
C GLY A 135 1.71 -2.31 2.53
N TYR A 136 1.33 -2.47 1.27
CA TYR A 136 0.29 -1.70 0.60
C TYR A 136 -0.47 -2.60 -0.37
N GLU A 137 -1.80 -2.47 -0.40
CA GLU A 137 -2.68 -3.11 -1.36
C GLU A 137 -3.75 -2.12 -1.84
N GLY A 138 -3.90 -1.97 -3.15
CA GLY A 138 -4.86 -1.05 -3.74
C GLY A 138 -4.43 -0.54 -5.13
N PRO A 139 -5.21 0.37 -5.74
CA PRO A 139 -4.91 0.97 -7.03
C PRO A 139 -3.68 1.92 -6.98
N ASP A 140 -3.02 2.18 -8.11
CA ASP A 140 -1.77 2.95 -8.14
C ASP A 140 -1.89 4.38 -7.59
N ASP A 141 -3.06 5.02 -7.65
CA ASP A 141 -3.26 6.39 -7.17
C ASP A 141 -3.26 6.53 -5.64
N CYS A 142 -3.47 5.41 -4.92
CA CYS A 142 -3.32 5.31 -3.47
C CYS A 142 -1.91 4.90 -3.04
N LYS A 143 -1.04 4.48 -3.97
CA LYS A 143 0.31 4.04 -3.63
C LYS A 143 1.16 5.21 -3.13
N ASP A 144 2.07 4.93 -2.18
CA ASP A 144 3.05 5.87 -1.64
C ASP A 144 2.44 7.13 -0.98
N ARG A 145 1.14 7.08 -0.64
CA ARG A 145 0.39 8.17 0.03
C ARG A 145 0.54 8.23 1.55
N ALA A 146 1.22 7.25 2.14
CA ALA A 146 1.52 7.20 3.57
C ALA A 146 2.84 7.92 3.87
N THR A 147 2.81 8.83 4.84
CA THR A 147 3.98 9.52 5.40
C THR A 147 4.06 9.22 6.89
N ILE A 148 5.27 9.01 7.40
CA ILE A 148 5.53 8.67 8.81
C ILE A 148 6.50 9.71 9.38
N SER A 149 6.23 10.22 10.59
CA SER A 149 7.05 11.23 11.28
C SER A 149 7.13 11.08 12.79
#